data_AF-A0A0T2YZN8-F1
#
_entry.id   AF-A0A0T2YZN8-F1
#
_cell.length_a   1.000
_cell.length_b   1.000
_cell.length_c   1.000
_cell.angle_alpha   90.00
_cell.angle_beta   90.00
_cell.angle_gamma   90.00
#
_symmetry.space_group_name_H-M   'P 1'
#
loop_
_entity.id
_entity.type
_entity.pdbx_description
1 polymer ?
#
loop_
_entity_poly.entity_id
_entity_poly.type
_entity_poly.pdbx_seq_one_letter_code
_entity_poly.pdbx_strand_id
1 'polypeptide(L)' 'MAQAVDAATLADQRGGSTRVRNDMTLTGTTADNTARHVNTGNNAISAGAFANMSGMPVVIQNSGANVLIQNAVILNLQMN' A
#
# COMPACT_ATOMS: atom_id res chain seq x y z
N MET A 1 -3.99 23.74 -42.09
CA MET A 1 -5.14 22.81 -42.23
C MET A 1 -4.78 21.57 -41.42
N ALA A 2 -5.48 21.27 -40.32
CA ALA A 2 -5.23 20.05 -39.56
C ALA A 2 -5.86 18.86 -40.30
N GLN A 3 -5.07 17.83 -40.58
CA GLN A 3 -5.51 16.65 -41.32
C GLN A 3 -6.11 15.65 -40.33
N ALA A 4 -7.34 15.18 -40.60
CA ALA A 4 -8.02 14.23 -39.72
C ALA A 4 -7.25 12.90 -39.71
N VAL A 5 -6.81 12.49 -38.53
CA VAL A 5 -6.10 11.22 -38.31
C VAL A 5 -7.11 10.07 -38.39
N ASP A 6 -6.72 8.96 -39.02
CA ASP A 6 -7.59 7.80 -39.17
C ASP A 6 -7.95 7.16 -37.82
N ALA A 7 -9.09 6.45 -37.77
CA ALA A 7 -9.62 5.89 -36.53
C ALA A 7 -8.76 4.78 -35.91
N ALA A 8 -7.94 4.08 -36.71
CA ALA A 8 -7.05 3.01 -36.25
C ALA A 8 -5.78 3.60 -35.62
N THR A 9 -5.20 4.62 -36.25
CA THR A 9 -4.13 5.44 -35.71
C THR A 9 -4.58 6.17 -34.44
N LEU A 10 -5.83 6.65 -34.39
CA LEU A 10 -6.43 7.16 -33.15
C LEU A 10 -6.60 6.05 -32.09
N ALA A 11 -6.92 4.81 -32.46
CA ALA A 11 -7.04 3.69 -31.52
C ALA A 11 -5.68 3.30 -30.92
N ASP A 12 -4.63 3.28 -31.73
CA ASP A 12 -3.26 2.98 -31.31
C ASP A 12 -2.70 4.10 -30.43
N GLN A 13 -2.99 5.37 -30.77
CA GLN A 13 -2.65 6.53 -29.92
C GLN A 13 -3.50 6.61 -28.64
N ARG A 14 -4.74 6.09 -28.64
CA ARG A 14 -5.57 5.92 -27.43
C ARG A 14 -5.04 4.80 -26.52
N GLY A 15 -4.29 3.85 -27.07
CA GLY A 15 -3.58 2.76 -26.36
C GLY A 15 -2.40 3.22 -25.49
N GLY A 16 -2.08 4.52 -25.49
CA GLY A 16 -1.09 5.14 -24.59
C GLY A 16 -1.68 6.02 -23.49
N SER A 17 -3.01 6.15 -23.40
CA SER A 17 -3.67 7.05 -22.44
C SER A 17 -4.11 6.37 -21.14
N THR A 18 -3.57 5.20 -20.80
CA THR A 18 -3.74 4.64 -19.46
C THR A 18 -2.66 5.21 -18.56
N ARG A 19 -2.77 6.50 -18.21
CA ARG A 19 -1.89 7.10 -17.20
C ARG A 19 -2.38 6.67 -15.82
N VAL A 20 -1.94 5.51 -15.36
CA VAL A 20 -2.15 5.11 -13.96
C VAL A 20 -1.23 5.96 -13.09
N ARG A 21 -1.82 6.91 -12.36
CA ARG A 21 -1.08 7.73 -11.39
C ARG A 21 -1.42 7.23 -9.99
N ASN A 22 -0.37 6.82 -9.28
CA ASN A 22 -0.44 6.27 -7.94
C ASN A 22 0.34 7.21 -7.01
N ASP A 23 -0.37 8.02 -6.23
CA ASP A 23 0.21 8.88 -5.20
C ASP A 23 -0.09 8.28 -3.83
N MET A 24 0.94 8.19 -2.97
CA MET A 24 0.78 7.72 -1.59
C MET A 24 1.50 8.68 -0.65
N THR A 25 0.71 9.40 0.14
CA THR A 25 1.23 10.30 1.18
C THR A 25 0.89 9.72 2.53
N LEU A 26 1.90 9.52 3.36
CA LEU A 26 1.75 8.91 4.67
C LEU A 26 2.48 9.78 5.70
N THR A 27 1.70 10.61 6.38
CA THR A 27 2.19 11.56 7.39
C THR A 27 1.66 11.15 8.74
N GLY A 28 2.57 11.05 9.70
CA GLY A 28 2.20 10.79 11.09
C GLY A 28 3.31 11.20 12.03
N THR A 29 2.91 11.59 13.23
CA THR A 29 3.80 12.08 14.28
C THR A 29 3.43 11.43 15.59
N THR A 30 4.42 11.02 16.37
CA THR A 30 4.23 10.53 17.75
C THR A 30 4.87 11.52 18.73
N ALA A 31 4.29 12.72 18.86
CA ALA A 31 4.83 13.79 19.69
C ALA A 31 4.17 13.83 21.09
N ASP A 32 4.89 14.40 22.05
CA ASP A 32 4.44 14.68 23.43
C ASP A 32 3.97 13.46 24.25
N ASN A 33 4.45 12.27 23.89
CA ASN A 33 4.06 11.05 24.60
C ASN A 33 4.91 10.82 25.85
N THR A 34 4.24 10.57 26.97
CA THR A 34 4.87 10.13 28.22
C THR A 34 4.34 8.76 28.61
N ALA A 35 5.24 7.78 28.73
CA ALA A 35 4.93 6.41 29.13
C ALA A 35 5.55 6.15 30.50
N ARG A 36 4.74 5.98 31.55
CA ARG A 36 5.19 5.60 32.90
C ARG A 36 4.45 4.35 33.35
N HIS A 37 5.15 3.46 34.08
CA HIS A 37 4.62 2.14 34.50
C HIS A 37 4.12 1.27 33.34
N VAL A 38 4.77 1.33 32.17
CA VAL A 38 4.36 0.52 31.02
C VAL A 38 4.93 -0.89 31.13
N ASN A 39 4.04 -1.87 31.23
CA ASN A 39 4.33 -3.27 31.03
C ASN A 39 3.93 -3.64 29.59
N THR A 40 4.91 -3.89 28.72
CA THR A 40 4.69 -4.26 27.32
C THR A 40 4.59 -5.77 27.17
N GLY A 41 3.71 -6.23 26.28
CA GLY A 41 3.53 -7.66 26.00
C GLY A 41 4.51 -8.22 24.97
N ASN A 42 4.36 -9.50 24.65
CA ASN A 42 5.12 -10.15 23.57
C ASN A 42 4.31 -10.10 22.27
N ASN A 43 4.98 -9.75 21.18
CA ASN A 43 4.47 -10.00 19.83
C ASN A 43 4.85 -11.42 19.45
N ALA A 44 3.91 -12.38 19.54
CA ALA A 44 4.19 -13.78 19.21
C ALA A 44 3.39 -14.19 17.96
N ILE A 45 4.10 -14.59 16.90
CA ILE A 45 3.53 -15.30 15.74
C ILE A 45 4.01 -16.74 15.86
N SER A 46 3.06 -17.67 16.01
CA SER A 46 3.36 -19.09 16.17
C SER A 46 3.67 -19.78 14.83
N ALA A 47 4.32 -20.95 14.90
CA ALA A 47 4.49 -21.82 13.75
C ALA A 47 3.11 -22.16 13.14
N GLY A 48 2.97 -21.94 11.83
CA GLY A 48 1.71 -22.15 11.11
C GLY A 48 0.76 -20.95 11.08
N ALA A 49 1.08 -19.82 11.73
CA ALA A 49 0.24 -18.61 11.68
C ALA A 49 -0.03 -18.09 10.26
N PHE A 50 0.82 -18.48 9.32
CA PHE A 50 0.75 -18.12 7.90
C PHE A 50 0.71 -19.34 6.97
N ALA A 51 0.56 -20.55 7.51
CA ALA A 51 0.45 -21.74 6.67
C ALA A 51 -0.81 -21.62 5.80
N ASN A 52 -0.68 -21.87 4.50
CA ASN A 52 -1.75 -21.74 3.49
C ASN A 52 -2.22 -20.32 3.16
N MET A 53 -1.49 -19.27 3.55
CA MET A 53 -1.82 -17.93 3.06
C MET A 53 -1.54 -17.82 1.56
N SER A 54 -2.54 -17.34 0.82
CA SER A 54 -2.45 -17.00 -0.60
C SER A 54 -2.86 -15.54 -0.77
N GLY A 55 -2.14 -14.79 -1.61
CA GLY A 55 -2.32 -13.34 -1.78
C GLY A 55 -1.22 -12.52 -1.10
N MET A 56 -1.54 -11.28 -0.69
CA MET A 56 -0.59 -10.33 -0.12
C MET A 56 -0.88 -10.07 1.37
N PRO A 57 -0.26 -10.82 2.29
CA PRO A 57 -0.44 -10.59 3.72
C PRO A 57 0.37 -9.37 4.18
N VAL A 58 -0.21 -8.56 5.06
CA VAL A 58 0.55 -7.55 5.81
C VAL A 58 0.32 -7.77 7.29
N VAL A 59 1.42 -7.93 8.03
CA VAL A 59 1.38 -8.20 9.47
C VAL A 59 2.29 -7.22 10.18
N ILE A 60 1.74 -6.55 11.18
CA ILE A 60 2.47 -5.60 11.99
C ILE A 60 2.18 -5.90 13.44
N GLN A 61 3.22 -6.22 14.19
CA GLN A 61 3.12 -6.46 15.62
C GLN A 61 3.94 -5.43 16.38
N ASN A 62 3.28 -4.68 17.24
CA ASN A 62 3.95 -3.78 18.15
C ASN A 62 3.31 -3.90 19.53
N SER A 63 4.14 -4.16 20.53
CA SER A 63 3.70 -4.35 21.91
C SER A 63 4.14 -3.19 22.81
N GLY A 64 4.71 -2.15 22.21
CA GLY A 64 5.23 -0.97 22.89
C GLY A 64 4.16 0.07 23.20
N ALA A 65 4.53 1.06 24.01
CA ALA A 65 3.79 2.31 24.14
C ALA A 65 4.40 3.37 23.21
N ASN A 66 3.60 4.37 22.83
CA ASN A 66 4.03 5.49 21.97
C ASN A 66 4.44 5.02 20.56
N VAL A 67 3.61 4.18 19.94
CA VAL A 67 3.93 3.65 18.61
C VAL A 67 2.94 4.17 17.58
N LEU A 68 3.50 4.77 16.53
CA LEU A 68 2.82 5.05 15.28
C LEU A 68 3.21 3.99 14.26
N ILE A 69 2.21 3.27 13.76
CA ILE A 69 2.36 2.33 12.66
C ILE A 69 1.70 2.94 11.42
N GLN A 70 2.47 3.04 10.35
CA GLN A 70 1.97 3.52 9.07
C GLN A 70 2.31 2.49 7.99
N ASN A 71 1.29 1.81 7.48
CA ASN A 71 1.41 0.86 6.38
C ASN A 71 0.42 1.19 5.28
N ALA A 72 0.90 1.21 4.05
CA ALA A 72 0.10 1.58 2.90
C ALA A 72 0.62 0.82 1.66
N VAL A 73 -0.31 0.20 0.92
CA VAL A 73 -0.02 -0.67 -0.22
C VAL A 73 -0.86 -0.21 -1.41
N ILE A 74 -0.22 -0.01 -2.57
CA ILE A 74 -0.92 0.20 -3.84
C ILE A 74 -0.79 -1.07 -4.67
N LEU A 75 -1.92 -1.70 -4.99
CA LEU A 75 -1.99 -2.84 -5.91
C LEU A 75 -2.58 -2.38 -7.25
N ASN A 76 -1.76 -2.43 -8.31
CA ASN A 76 -2.20 -2.21 -9.69
C ASN A 76 -2.30 -3.56 -10.39
N LEU A 77 -3.51 -3.96 -10.73
CA LEU A 77 -3.76 -5.23 -11.41
C LEU A 77 -4.34 -4.98 -12.80
N GLN A 78 -3.67 -5.51 -13.83
CA GLN A 78 -4.20 -5.60 -15.18
C GLN A 78 -4.38 -7.09 -15.49
N MET A 79 -5.63 -7.50 -15.70
CA MET A 79 -5.96 -8.85 -16.15
C MET A 79 -6.27 -8.81 -17.64
N ASN A 80 -5.82 -9.83 -18.36
CA ASN A 80 -5.98 -10.02 -19.80
C ASN A 80 -7.34 -10.61 -20.16
#